data_AF-A0A5N7DKA9-F1
#
_entry.id   AF-A0A5N7DKA9-F1
#
_cell.length_a   1.000
_cell.length_b   1.000
_cell.length_c   1.000
_cell.angle_alpha   90.00
_cell.angle_beta   90.00
_cell.angle_gamma   90.00
#
_symmetry.space_group_name_H-M   'P 1'
#
loop_
_entity.id
_entity.type
_entity.pdbx_description
1 polymer ?
#
loop_
_entity_poly.entity_id
_entity_poly.type
_entity_poly.pdbx_seq_one_letter_code
_entity_poly.pdbx_strand_id
1 'polypeptide(L)'
;MTNFHPLNFIPKHRQTQILESPVQSLIAVPHSKKANTNHWCLYLLTSDRSSVRIDCQPSYSVPSTILPGGSKAYVIISELSYTVSKDAQAQFLLGVAPGLKVRHFYDLLIENGRHKYEFDSNGVGCRFWTTDQINLLHQHRLITDTAQVTVAKNGILKLWPDQTPLELDRGAYY
;
A
#
# COMPACT_ATOMS: atom_id res chain seq x y z
N MET A 1 27.59 3.33 -9.44
CA MET A 1 26.45 3.32 -8.51
C MET A 1 25.31 2.63 -9.23
N THR A 2 24.78 1.53 -8.70
CA THR A 2 23.63 0.85 -9.29
C THR A 2 22.41 1.76 -9.15
N ASN A 3 21.72 2.05 -10.26
CA ASN A 3 20.47 2.81 -10.21
C ASN A 3 19.44 2.00 -9.41
N PHE A 4 19.06 2.52 -8.25
CA PHE A 4 17.99 1.95 -7.43
C PHE A 4 16.65 2.14 -8.13
N HIS A 5 15.93 1.06 -8.39
CA HIS A 5 14.60 1.08 -9.00
C HIS A 5 13.57 0.65 -7.94
N PRO A 6 12.86 1.60 -7.29
CA PRO A 6 11.95 1.28 -6.19
C PRO A 6 10.69 0.55 -6.64
N LEU A 7 10.35 0.58 -7.94
CA LEU A 7 9.11 0.06 -8.49
C LEU A 7 9.31 -1.33 -9.10
N ASN A 8 8.48 -2.28 -8.68
CA ASN A 8 8.53 -3.66 -9.16
C ASN A 8 7.14 -4.16 -9.53
N PHE A 9 6.99 -4.70 -10.74
CA PHE A 9 5.77 -5.37 -11.19
C PHE A 9 5.94 -6.89 -11.11
N ILE A 10 4.92 -7.58 -10.60
CA ILE A 10 4.88 -9.04 -10.50
C ILE A 10 3.59 -9.55 -11.15
N PRO A 11 3.65 -10.32 -12.24
CA PRO A 11 4.85 -10.60 -13.04
C PRO A 11 5.24 -9.39 -13.92
N LYS A 12 6.54 -9.12 -14.05
CA LYS A 12 7.07 -7.94 -14.77
C LYS A 12 6.59 -7.83 -16.22
N HIS A 13 6.51 -8.95 -16.93
CA HIS A 13 6.10 -8.98 -18.35
C HIS A 13 4.62 -8.63 -18.55
N ARG A 14 3.81 -8.58 -17.47
CA ARG A 14 2.39 -8.19 -17.52
C ARG A 14 2.13 -6.75 -17.08
N GLN A 15 3.16 -5.92 -16.93
CA GLN A 15 3.00 -4.55 -16.44
C GLN A 15 1.90 -3.76 -17.17
N THR A 16 1.86 -3.82 -18.51
CA THR A 16 0.83 -3.13 -19.29
C THR A 16 -0.58 -3.65 -18.98
N GLN A 17 -0.76 -4.97 -18.89
CA GLN A 17 -2.03 -5.61 -18.57
C GLN A 17 -2.49 -5.29 -17.13
N ILE A 18 -1.55 -5.27 -16.19
CA ILE A 18 -1.79 -4.88 -14.80
C ILE A 18 -2.35 -3.46 -14.76
N LEU A 19 -1.68 -2.52 -15.42
CA LEU A 19 -2.06 -1.10 -15.43
C LEU A 19 -3.41 -0.86 -16.11
N GLU A 20 -3.73 -1.63 -17.15
CA GLU A 20 -5.00 -1.51 -17.88
C GLU A 20 -6.19 -2.22 -17.21
N SER A 21 -5.96 -3.00 -16.15
CA SER A 21 -7.03 -3.73 -15.46
C SER A 21 -8.02 -2.75 -14.79
N PRO A 22 -9.35 -2.97 -14.94
CA PRO A 22 -10.37 -2.16 -14.27
C PRO A 22 -10.32 -2.37 -12.76
N VAL A 23 -10.74 -1.37 -11.98
CA VAL A 23 -10.81 -1.45 -10.51
C VAL A 23 -12.25 -1.30 -10.07
N GLN A 24 -12.76 -2.29 -9.34
CA GLN A 24 -14.11 -2.31 -8.77
C GLN A 24 -14.14 -1.65 -7.39
N SER A 25 -13.11 -1.91 -6.59
CA SER A 25 -12.96 -1.35 -5.25
C SER A 25 -11.51 -1.44 -4.77
N LEU A 26 -11.22 -0.74 -3.68
CA LEU A 26 -9.95 -0.78 -2.97
C LEU A 26 -10.19 -1.43 -1.60
N ILE A 27 -9.27 -2.27 -1.14
CA ILE A 27 -9.29 -2.83 0.22
C ILE A 27 -7.95 -2.53 0.89
N ALA A 28 -7.98 -1.85 2.05
CA ALA A 28 -6.82 -1.76 2.93
C ALA A 28 -6.82 -2.96 3.89
N VAL A 29 -5.66 -3.61 4.06
CA VAL A 29 -5.57 -4.91 4.75
C VAL A 29 -4.37 -4.97 5.68
N PRO A 30 -4.56 -5.20 7.00
CA PRO A 30 -3.51 -5.71 7.88
C PRO A 30 -3.30 -7.21 7.66
N HIS A 31 -2.05 -7.61 7.51
CA HIS A 31 -1.62 -9.01 7.51
C HIS A 31 -1.09 -9.41 8.89
N SER A 32 -0.70 -10.68 9.05
CA SER A 32 -0.12 -11.16 10.31
C SER A 32 1.06 -10.31 10.76
N LYS A 33 1.21 -10.20 12.09
CA LYS A 33 2.25 -9.38 12.69
C LYS A 33 3.65 -9.90 12.32
N LYS A 34 4.55 -8.98 12.00
CA LYS A 34 6.00 -9.19 11.91
C LYS A 34 6.68 -8.07 12.69
N ALA A 35 7.72 -8.38 13.45
CA ALA A 35 8.40 -7.40 14.32
C ALA A 35 7.42 -6.59 15.20
N ASN A 36 6.46 -7.28 15.83
CA ASN A 36 5.43 -6.71 16.70
C ASN A 36 4.42 -5.74 16.05
N THR A 37 4.38 -5.62 14.72
CA THR A 37 3.40 -4.79 14.00
C THR A 37 2.77 -5.53 12.82
N ASN A 38 1.55 -5.15 12.43
CA ASN A 38 0.93 -5.71 11.23
C ASN A 38 1.52 -5.08 9.97
N HIS A 39 1.78 -5.89 8.94
CA HIS A 39 2.12 -5.38 7.62
C HIS A 39 0.85 -4.96 6.86
N TRP A 40 0.81 -3.73 6.35
CA TRP A 40 -0.34 -3.21 5.64
C TRP A 40 -0.10 -3.11 4.14
N CYS A 41 -1.08 -3.59 3.37
CA CYS A 41 -1.10 -3.43 1.91
C CYS A 41 -2.44 -2.88 1.44
N LEU A 42 -2.45 -2.42 0.20
CA LEU A 42 -3.65 -2.06 -0.55
C LEU A 42 -3.93 -3.12 -1.62
N TYR A 43 -5.20 -3.51 -1.78
CA TYR A 43 -5.66 -4.41 -2.83
C TYR A 43 -6.67 -3.69 -3.71
N LEU A 44 -6.36 -3.56 -5.01
CA LEU A 44 -7.29 -3.07 -6.03
C LEU A 44 -8.02 -4.28 -6.61
N LEU A 45 -9.31 -4.44 -6.30
CA LEU A 45 -10.09 -5.56 -6.83
C LEU A 45 -10.33 -5.34 -8.32
N THR A 46 -9.86 -6.29 -9.14
CA THR A 46 -10.00 -6.24 -10.60
C THR A 46 -11.15 -7.12 -11.10
N SER A 47 -11.59 -8.08 -10.28
CA SER A 47 -12.80 -8.87 -10.48
C SER A 47 -13.31 -9.41 -9.13
N ASP A 48 -14.35 -10.24 -9.17
CA ASP A 48 -14.84 -11.02 -8.03
C ASP A 48 -13.81 -12.02 -7.46
N ARG A 49 -12.76 -12.32 -8.24
CA ARG A 49 -11.77 -13.37 -7.94
C ARG A 49 -10.33 -12.92 -8.09
N SER A 50 -10.06 -11.66 -8.43
CA SER A 50 -8.70 -11.18 -8.68
C SER A 50 -8.47 -9.79 -8.14
N SER A 51 -7.21 -9.47 -7.88
CA SER A 51 -6.80 -8.15 -7.43
C SER A 51 -5.40 -7.79 -7.95
N VAL A 52 -5.08 -6.51 -7.84
CA VAL A 52 -3.70 -6.02 -7.89
C VAL A 52 -3.33 -5.50 -6.52
N ARG A 53 -2.31 -6.10 -5.90
CA ARG A 53 -1.79 -5.65 -4.61
C ARG A 53 -0.72 -4.59 -4.80
N ILE A 54 -0.85 -3.47 -4.11
CA ILE A 54 0.19 -2.46 -3.95
C ILE A 54 0.78 -2.61 -2.56
N ASP A 55 2.07 -2.91 -2.52
CA ASP A 55 2.78 -3.34 -1.33
C ASP A 55 4.08 -2.54 -1.15
N CYS A 56 4.16 -1.77 -0.07
CA CYS A 56 5.33 -0.95 0.25
C CYS A 56 6.15 -1.65 1.34
N GLN A 57 7.37 -2.08 1.01
CA GLN A 57 8.23 -2.84 1.91
C GLN A 57 9.62 -2.21 2.03
N PRO A 58 10.29 -2.30 3.19
CA PRO A 58 11.69 -1.92 3.34
C PRO A 58 12.59 -2.78 2.43
N SER A 59 13.60 -2.17 1.81
CA SER A 59 14.59 -2.89 1.00
C SER A 59 15.62 -3.63 1.86
N TYR A 60 15.86 -3.17 3.09
CA TYR A 60 16.93 -3.61 4.02
C TYR A 60 18.36 -3.54 3.49
N SER A 61 18.55 -3.19 2.21
CA SER A 61 19.80 -3.30 1.47
C SER A 61 20.22 -1.97 0.86
N VAL A 62 19.27 -1.06 0.65
CA VAL A 62 19.56 0.28 0.13
C VAL A 62 19.40 1.27 1.28
N PRO A 63 20.51 1.88 1.75
CA PRO A 63 20.47 2.77 2.91
C PRO A 63 19.51 3.94 2.71
N SER A 64 18.79 4.26 3.79
CA SER A 64 18.00 5.49 3.88
C SER A 64 18.90 6.72 3.80
N THR A 65 18.35 7.80 3.22
CA THR A 65 19.01 9.12 3.15
C THR A 65 18.46 10.12 4.17
N ILE A 66 17.34 9.80 4.83
CA ILE A 66 16.65 10.67 5.79
C ILE A 66 16.64 10.08 7.21
N LEU A 67 16.46 8.76 7.36
CA LEU A 67 16.30 8.04 8.62
C LEU A 67 17.58 7.24 8.94
N PRO A 68 18.37 7.65 9.95
CA PRO A 68 19.58 6.93 10.34
C PRO A 68 19.33 5.44 10.61
N GLY A 69 20.14 4.57 10.00
CA GLY A 69 20.00 3.12 10.12
C GLY A 69 18.80 2.51 9.37
N GLY A 70 17.99 3.34 8.69
CA GLY A 70 16.84 2.90 7.90
C GLY A 70 17.21 2.41 6.50
N SER A 71 16.18 2.08 5.72
CA SER A 71 16.35 1.66 4.31
C SER A 71 15.29 2.25 3.39
N LYS A 72 15.63 2.41 2.11
CA LYS A 72 14.66 2.82 1.08
C LYS A 72 13.60 1.75 0.87
N ALA A 73 12.41 2.17 0.45
CA ALA A 73 11.28 1.31 0.17
C ALA A 73 11.31 0.74 -1.26
N TYR A 74 10.84 -0.51 -1.40
CA TYR A 74 10.26 -1.00 -2.64
C TYR A 74 8.75 -0.83 -2.61
N VAL A 75 8.17 -0.39 -3.73
CA VAL A 75 6.74 -0.49 -4.01
C VAL A 75 6.53 -1.58 -5.05
N ILE A 76 5.85 -2.64 -4.63
CA ILE A 76 5.65 -3.86 -5.40
C ILE A 76 4.18 -3.91 -5.83
N ILE A 77 3.94 -3.97 -7.13
CA ILE A 77 2.62 -4.05 -7.76
C ILE A 77 2.43 -5.47 -8.29
N SER A 78 1.61 -6.27 -7.60
CA SER A 78 1.45 -7.69 -7.88
C SER A 78 0.06 -8.01 -8.41
N GLU A 79 -0.02 -8.66 -9.58
CA GLU A 79 -1.25 -9.28 -10.08
C GLU A 79 -1.53 -10.58 -9.33
N LEU A 80 -2.74 -10.71 -8.79
CA LEU A 80 -3.13 -11.84 -7.95
C LEU A 80 -4.42 -12.49 -8.47
N SER A 81 -4.45 -13.82 -8.45
CA SER A 81 -5.63 -14.63 -8.80
C SER A 81 -6.59 -14.83 -7.62
N TYR A 82 -6.57 -13.90 -6.67
CA TYR A 82 -7.45 -13.85 -5.50
C TYR A 82 -7.70 -12.38 -5.11
N THR A 83 -8.78 -12.11 -4.37
CA THR A 83 -9.16 -10.76 -3.96
C THR A 83 -8.31 -10.23 -2.80
N VAL A 84 -8.09 -11.06 -1.76
CA VAL A 84 -7.27 -10.74 -0.59
C VAL A 84 -6.53 -11.99 -0.12
N SER A 85 -5.30 -11.83 0.41
CA SER A 85 -4.51 -12.93 0.95
C SER A 85 -5.22 -13.64 2.12
N LYS A 86 -5.00 -14.95 2.25
CA LYS A 86 -5.50 -15.75 3.40
C LYS A 86 -4.92 -15.30 4.74
N ASP A 87 -3.81 -14.55 4.72
CA ASP A 87 -3.14 -14.01 5.91
C ASP A 87 -3.74 -12.66 6.39
N ALA A 88 -4.80 -12.18 5.73
CA ALA A 88 -5.49 -10.96 6.12
C ALA A 88 -6.17 -11.11 7.50
N GLN A 89 -5.92 -10.15 8.39
CA GLN A 89 -6.48 -10.11 9.74
C GLN A 89 -7.77 -9.28 9.83
N ALA A 90 -7.95 -8.38 8.86
CA ALA A 90 -9.17 -7.59 8.66
C ALA A 90 -9.22 -7.07 7.22
N GLN A 91 -10.37 -6.51 6.81
CA GLN A 91 -10.55 -5.92 5.48
C GLN A 91 -11.33 -4.62 5.60
N PHE A 92 -10.80 -3.56 5.00
CA PHE A 92 -11.40 -2.23 4.99
C PHE A 92 -11.72 -1.83 3.55
N LEU A 93 -12.98 -2.02 3.17
CA LEU A 93 -13.47 -1.71 1.83
C LEU A 93 -13.61 -0.20 1.63
N LEU A 94 -13.06 0.28 0.51
CA LEU A 94 -13.09 1.67 0.06
C LEU A 94 -13.67 1.69 -1.36
N GLY A 95 -14.78 2.38 -1.52
CA GLY A 95 -15.47 2.58 -2.78
C GLY A 95 -14.63 3.44 -3.73
N VAL A 96 -14.51 2.97 -4.97
CA VAL A 96 -13.70 3.59 -6.02
C VAL A 96 -14.61 4.31 -7.03
N ALA A 97 -14.16 5.45 -7.56
CA ALA A 97 -14.91 6.16 -8.59
C ALA A 97 -15.07 5.30 -9.87
N PRO A 98 -16.24 5.35 -10.55
CA PRO A 98 -16.48 4.51 -11.72
C PRO A 98 -15.47 4.71 -12.85
N GLY A 99 -15.18 3.64 -13.60
CA GLY A 99 -14.33 3.69 -14.79
C GLY A 99 -12.82 3.73 -14.53
N LEU A 100 -12.39 3.68 -13.27
CA LEU A 100 -10.98 3.67 -12.92
C LEU A 100 -10.31 2.32 -13.23
N LYS A 101 -9.12 2.42 -13.79
CA LYS A 101 -8.12 1.35 -13.96
C LYS A 101 -6.98 1.48 -12.95
N VAL A 102 -6.22 0.40 -12.75
CA VAL A 102 -5.03 0.35 -11.89
C VAL A 102 -4.04 1.47 -12.21
N ARG A 103 -3.87 1.83 -13.49
CA ARG A 103 -2.99 2.92 -13.91
C ARG A 103 -3.27 4.25 -13.21
N HIS A 104 -4.52 4.60 -12.94
CA HIS A 104 -4.83 5.89 -12.30
C HIS A 104 -4.33 5.93 -10.85
N PHE A 105 -4.36 4.80 -10.15
CA PHE A 105 -3.78 4.68 -8.81
C PHE A 105 -2.27 4.74 -8.88
N TYR A 106 -1.67 3.94 -9.79
CA TYR A 106 -0.23 3.91 -9.98
C TYR A 106 0.33 5.28 -10.36
N ASP A 107 -0.19 5.91 -11.43
CA ASP A 107 0.25 7.21 -11.93
C ASP A 107 0.16 8.27 -10.83
N LEU A 108 -0.94 8.32 -10.07
CA LEU A 108 -1.09 9.25 -8.95
C LEU A 108 -0.02 9.04 -7.86
N LEU A 109 0.30 7.79 -7.50
CA LEU A 109 1.37 7.48 -6.56
C LEU A 109 2.74 7.94 -7.09
N ILE A 110 3.01 7.75 -8.39
CA ILE A 110 4.30 8.11 -8.98
C ILE A 110 4.45 9.63 -9.08
N GLU A 111 3.44 10.31 -9.61
CA GLU A 111 3.39 11.77 -9.76
C GLU A 111 3.57 12.50 -8.42
N ASN A 112 3.08 11.91 -7.34
CA ASN A 112 3.22 12.45 -5.98
C ASN A 112 4.42 11.88 -5.21
N GLY A 113 5.37 11.24 -5.88
CA GLY A 113 6.61 10.76 -5.26
C GLY A 113 6.42 9.67 -4.21
N ARG A 114 5.27 8.98 -4.18
CA ARG A 114 4.91 8.03 -3.11
C ARG A 114 5.74 6.74 -3.11
N HIS A 115 6.47 6.50 -4.19
CA HIS A 115 7.47 5.44 -4.33
C HIS A 115 8.84 5.82 -3.74
N LYS A 116 9.09 7.11 -3.46
CA LYS A 116 10.31 7.61 -2.82
C LYS A 116 10.12 7.64 -1.31
N TYR A 117 9.92 6.47 -0.72
CA TYR A 117 9.70 6.31 0.72
C TYR A 117 10.87 5.58 1.38
N GLU A 118 11.03 5.77 2.68
CA GLU A 118 12.06 5.15 3.50
C GLU A 118 11.45 4.67 4.81
N PHE A 119 11.91 3.51 5.26
CA PHE A 119 11.57 2.88 6.53
C PHE A 119 12.68 3.15 7.55
N ASP A 120 12.33 3.13 8.83
CA ASP A 120 13.29 3.26 9.92
C ASP A 120 14.18 2.00 10.08
N SER A 121 15.04 1.99 11.10
CA SER A 121 15.93 0.88 11.39
C SER A 121 15.22 -0.43 11.79
N ASN A 122 13.96 -0.35 12.21
CA ASN A 122 13.15 -1.52 12.55
C ASN A 122 12.35 -2.04 11.35
N GLY A 123 12.43 -1.38 10.19
CA GLY A 123 11.65 -1.72 9.01
C GLY A 123 10.16 -1.39 9.15
N VAL A 124 9.79 -0.50 10.09
CA VAL A 124 8.41 -0.06 10.30
C VAL A 124 8.13 1.25 9.56
N GLY A 125 6.86 1.47 9.22
CA GLY A 125 6.45 2.62 8.40
C GLY A 125 5.34 2.33 7.38
N CYS A 126 4.97 1.06 7.16
CA CYS A 126 3.95 0.69 6.19
C CYS A 126 2.54 1.20 6.57
N ARG A 127 2.24 1.29 7.87
CA ARG A 127 0.98 1.87 8.38
C ARG A 127 0.86 3.35 8.05
N PHE A 128 1.93 4.12 8.27
CA PHE A 128 1.99 5.52 7.88
C PHE A 128 1.85 5.69 6.37
N TRP A 129 2.65 4.94 5.59
CA TRP A 129 2.57 4.97 4.14
C TRP A 129 1.16 4.64 3.61
N THR A 130 0.50 3.62 4.16
CA THR A 130 -0.86 3.23 3.75
C THR A 130 -1.88 4.32 4.08
N THR A 131 -1.77 4.93 5.26
CA THR A 131 -2.60 6.07 5.67
C THR A 131 -2.47 7.23 4.69
N ASP A 132 -1.24 7.56 4.31
CA ASP A 132 -0.94 8.63 3.35
C ASP A 132 -1.50 8.34 1.95
N GLN A 133 -1.47 7.09 1.52
CA GLN A 133 -2.05 6.72 0.22
C GLN A 133 -3.56 6.84 0.24
N ILE A 134 -4.23 6.43 1.33
CA ILE A 134 -5.68 6.63 1.49
C ILE A 134 -6.03 8.12 1.45
N ASN A 135 -5.28 8.97 2.17
CA ASN A 135 -5.50 10.42 2.14
C ASN A 135 -5.34 10.99 0.73
N LEU A 136 -4.27 10.62 0.00
CA LEU A 136 -4.01 11.08 -1.35
C LEU A 136 -5.12 10.65 -2.33
N LEU A 137 -5.50 9.37 -2.28
CA LEU A 137 -6.54 8.83 -3.14
C LEU A 137 -7.89 9.51 -2.90
N HIS A 138 -8.19 9.84 -1.63
CA HIS A 138 -9.42 10.57 -1.27
C HIS A 138 -9.38 12.02 -1.74
N GLN A 139 -8.26 12.72 -1.53
CA GLN A 139 -8.05 14.09 -1.99
C GLN A 139 -8.24 14.23 -3.51
N HIS A 140 -7.78 13.24 -4.29
CA HIS A 140 -7.94 13.19 -5.74
C HIS A 140 -9.23 12.52 -6.22
N ARG A 141 -10.14 12.16 -5.29
CA ARG A 141 -11.46 11.58 -5.58
C ARG A 141 -11.40 10.23 -6.31
N LEU A 142 -10.31 9.48 -6.18
CA LEU A 142 -10.25 8.08 -6.65
C LEU A 142 -11.04 7.16 -5.73
N ILE A 143 -11.05 7.48 -4.43
CA ILE A 143 -11.97 6.94 -3.43
C ILE A 143 -12.81 8.10 -2.87
N THR A 144 -14.11 7.91 -2.71
CA THR A 144 -15.03 9.05 -2.48
C THR A 144 -15.81 8.99 -1.16
N ASP A 145 -15.96 7.80 -0.57
CA ASP A 145 -16.71 7.63 0.68
C ASP A 145 -15.84 8.01 1.91
N THR A 146 -16.16 9.16 2.51
CA THR A 146 -15.45 9.69 3.67
C THR A 146 -15.64 8.83 4.93
N ALA A 147 -16.78 8.15 5.08
CA ALA A 147 -17.03 7.27 6.21
C ALA A 147 -16.13 6.02 6.12
N GLN A 148 -16.02 5.43 4.93
CA GLN A 148 -15.13 4.29 4.68
C GLN A 148 -13.65 4.67 4.89
N VAL A 149 -13.23 5.85 4.42
CA VAL A 149 -11.88 6.39 4.68
C VAL A 149 -11.61 6.51 6.19
N THR A 150 -12.57 7.02 6.95
CA THR A 150 -12.45 7.16 8.41
C THR A 150 -12.33 5.79 9.08
N VAL A 151 -13.16 4.83 8.69
CA VAL A 151 -13.12 3.46 9.23
C VAL A 151 -11.79 2.77 8.92
N ALA A 152 -11.29 2.89 7.69
CA ALA A 152 -9.99 2.33 7.30
C ALA A 152 -8.83 2.93 8.12
N LYS A 153 -8.80 4.26 8.28
CA LYS A 153 -7.76 4.94 9.06
C LYS A 153 -7.80 4.58 10.54
N ASN A 154 -8.99 4.46 11.12
CA ASN A 154 -9.16 3.97 12.49
C ASN A 154 -8.71 2.50 12.63
N GLY A 155 -8.87 1.69 11.58
CA GLY A 155 -8.34 0.34 11.51
C GLY A 155 -6.81 0.27 11.52
N ILE A 156 -6.13 1.20 10.83
CA ILE A 156 -4.66 1.28 10.75
C ILE A 156 -4.01 1.62 12.10
N LEU A 157 -4.71 2.37 12.95
CA LEU A 157 -4.28 2.73 14.32
C LEU A 157 -4.40 1.58 15.32
N LYS A 158 -4.68 0.36 14.84
CA LYS A 158 -4.83 -0.84 15.66
C LYS A 158 -3.89 -1.96 15.20
N LEU A 159 -3.42 -2.74 16.17
CA LEU A 159 -2.82 -4.05 15.95
C LEU A 159 -3.90 -5.11 15.80
N TRP A 160 -3.79 -5.95 14.79
CA TRP A 160 -4.74 -7.01 14.48
C TRP A 160 -4.14 -8.40 14.79
N PRO A 161 -4.94 -9.34 15.32
CA PRO A 161 -6.41 -9.29 15.46
C PRO A 161 -6.91 -8.62 16.75
N ASP A 162 -6.03 -8.37 17.73
CA ASP A 162 -6.40 -7.98 19.10
C ASP A 162 -7.01 -6.57 19.24
N GLN A 163 -6.97 -5.77 18.17
CA GLN A 163 -7.40 -4.38 18.08
C GLN A 163 -6.73 -3.44 19.10
N THR A 164 -5.54 -3.80 19.58
CA THR A 164 -4.76 -2.97 20.50
C THR A 164 -4.34 -1.67 19.80
N PRO A 165 -4.60 -0.49 20.38
CA PRO A 165 -4.14 0.77 19.80
C PRO A 165 -2.62 0.79 19.65
N LEU A 166 -2.13 1.28 18.52
CA LEU A 166 -0.71 1.53 18.30
C LEU A 166 -0.54 2.74 17.38
N GLU A 167 0.21 3.74 17.86
CA GLU A 167 0.53 4.93 17.07
C GLU A 167 1.24 4.58 15.76
N LEU A 168 1.18 5.48 14.78
CA LEU A 168 1.83 5.28 13.50
C LEU A 168 3.34 5.43 13.63
N ASP A 169 4.08 4.36 13.35
CA ASP A 169 5.52 4.48 13.09
C ASP A 169 5.71 5.27 11.79
N ARG A 170 6.47 6.37 11.86
CA ARG A 170 6.68 7.26 10.72
C ARG A 170 7.88 6.78 9.91
N GLY A 171 7.68 6.57 8.62
CA GLY A 171 8.77 6.61 7.65
C GLY A 171 8.98 8.02 7.11
N ALA A 172 9.75 8.15 6.04
CA ALA A 172 10.06 9.44 5.41
C ALA A 172 10.00 9.37 3.88
N TYR A 173 9.67 10.49 3.24
CA TYR A 173 9.77 10.66 1.79
C TYR A 173 11.07 11.42 1.44
N TYR A 174 11.65 11.16 0.25
CA TYR A 174 12.89 11.80 -0.24
C TYR A 174 12.81 12.25 -1.71
#